data_AF-A0A5C7PRC4-F1
#
_entry.id   AF-A0A5C7PRC4-F1
#
_cell.length_a   1.000
_cell.length_b   1.000
_cell.length_c   1.000
_cell.angle_alpha   90.00
_cell.angle_beta   90.00
_cell.angle_gamma   90.00
#
_symmetry.space_group_name_H-M   'P 1'
#
loop_
_entity.id
_entity.type
_entity.pdbx_description
1 polymer ?
#
loop_
_entity_poly.entity_id
_entity_poly.type
_entity_poly.pdbx_seq_one_letter_code
_entity_poly.pdbx_strand_id
1 'polypeptide(L)' 'MTEKRPVIIGENRPNSYSPTMTKSGAIRYARRIMPKDLVRAGFSASIFASDPELHGGLWWRVNYSK' A
#
# COMPACT_ATOMS: atom_id res chain seq x y z
N MET A 1 7.11 -15.83 -21.43
CA MET A 1 7.62 -14.50 -21.03
C MET A 1 6.42 -13.65 -20.70
N THR A 2 6.12 -13.43 -19.42
CA THR A 2 4.91 -12.71 -19.01
C THR A 2 5.17 -11.21 -19.10
N GLU A 3 4.57 -10.56 -20.11
CA GLU A 3 4.62 -9.11 -20.29
C GLU A 3 4.06 -8.40 -19.04
N LYS A 4 4.91 -7.57 -18.41
CA LYS A 4 4.48 -6.70 -17.31
C LYS A 4 3.67 -5.55 -17.89
N ARG A 5 2.34 -5.65 -17.81
CA ARG A 5 1.45 -4.55 -18.19
C ARG A 5 1.71 -3.33 -17.30
N PRO A 6 1.85 -2.12 -17.87
CA PRO A 6 2.02 -0.91 -17.10
C PRO A 6 0.70 -0.59 -16.37
N VAL A 7 0.79 -0.40 -15.06
CA VAL A 7 -0.36 -0.06 -14.21
C VAL A 7 -0.50 1.46 -14.16
N ILE A 8 -1.65 1.97 -14.59
CA ILE A 8 -1.99 3.40 -14.56
C ILE A 8 -2.78 3.71 -13.29
N ILE A 9 -2.40 4.78 -12.59
CA ILE A 9 -2.95 5.20 -11.29
C ILE A 9 -4.10 6.18 -11.50
N GLY A 10 -5.30 5.81 -11.05
CA GLY A 10 -6.37 6.70 -10.58
C GLY A 10 -7.13 7.51 -11.64
N GLU A 11 -8.47 7.48 -11.57
CA GLU A 11 -9.34 8.50 -12.16
C GLU A 11 -9.22 9.80 -11.35
N ASN A 12 -8.14 10.52 -11.63
CA ASN A 12 -8.18 11.95 -11.80
C ASN A 12 -7.03 12.28 -12.75
N ARG A 13 -7.29 13.23 -13.65
CA ARG A 13 -6.36 13.71 -14.68
C ARG A 13 -4.90 13.69 -14.22
N PRO A 14 -3.94 13.39 -15.11
CA PRO A 14 -2.52 13.27 -14.79
C PRO A 14 -1.97 14.62 -14.35
N ASN A 15 -2.16 14.95 -13.07
CA ASN A 15 -1.29 15.85 -12.36
C ASN A 15 -0.11 14.99 -11.95
N SER A 16 0.87 15.02 -12.85
CA SER A 16 2.08 14.23 -13.03
C SER A 16 3.11 14.28 -11.88
N TYR A 17 2.67 14.41 -10.63
CA TYR A 17 3.56 14.61 -9.48
C TYR A 17 3.09 13.99 -8.15
N SER A 18 2.31 12.91 -8.18
CA SER A 18 2.18 12.05 -6.98
C SER A 18 3.20 10.92 -7.09
N PRO A 19 4.33 10.95 -6.35
CA PRO A 19 5.29 9.86 -6.40
C PRO A 19 4.60 8.58 -5.92
N THR A 20 4.49 7.60 -6.81
CA THR A 20 3.96 6.28 -6.51
C THR A 20 4.72 5.70 -5.32
N MET A 21 4.06 5.57 -4.17
CA MET A 21 4.67 4.99 -2.99
C MET A 21 5.10 3.55 -3.30
N THR A 22 6.39 3.25 -3.13
CA THR A 22 6.89 1.89 -3.35
C THR A 22 6.39 0.96 -2.25
N LYS A 23 6.37 -0.36 -2.51
CA LYS A 23 6.04 -1.37 -1.49
C LYS A 23 6.91 -1.19 -0.23
N SER A 24 8.21 -0.95 -0.40
CA SER A 24 9.15 -0.67 0.68
C SER A 24 8.86 0.64 1.42
N GLY A 25 8.38 1.67 0.71
CA GLY A 25 7.90 2.92 1.33
C GLY A 25 6.63 2.71 2.15
N ALA A 26 5.68 1.95 1.61
CA ALA A 26 4.41 1.63 2.25
C ALA A 26 4.60 0.81 3.53
N ILE A 27 5.50 -0.20 3.53
CA ILE A 27 5.77 -0.99 4.74
C ILE A 27 6.48 -0.15 5.81
N ARG A 28 7.38 0.76 5.40
CA ARG A 28 8.03 1.69 6.32
C ARG A 28 7.02 2.66 6.93
N TYR A 29 6.11 3.18 6.10
CA TYR A 29 5.00 4.00 6.55
C TYR A 29 4.12 3.23 7.54
N ALA A 30 3.69 2.02 7.20
CA ALA A 30 2.87 1.14 8.04
C ALA A 30 3.46 0.88 9.43
N ARG A 31 4.77 0.59 9.48
CA ARG A 31 5.52 0.42 10.74
C ARG A 31 5.59 1.72 11.54
N ARG A 32 5.79 2.86 10.88
CA ARG A 32 5.89 4.17 11.52
C ARG A 32 4.57 4.61 12.15
N ILE A 33 3.44 4.34 11.49
CA ILE A 33 2.11 4.73 11.98
C ILE A 33 1.47 3.68 12.91
N MET A 34 2.16 2.56 13.16
CA MET A 34 1.62 1.47 13.97
C MET A 34 1.36 1.93 15.41
N PRO A 35 0.14 1.72 15.94
CA PRO A 35 -0.17 2.04 17.34
C PRO A 35 0.78 1.34 18.31
N LYS A 36 1.25 2.07 19.33
CA LYS A 36 2.21 1.56 20.33
C LYS A 36 1.71 0.30 21.04
N ASP A 37 0.40 0.19 21.27
CA ASP A 37 -0.19 -0.97 21.95
C ASP A 37 -0.11 -2.23 21.08
N LEU A 38 -0.28 -2.11 19.77
CA LEU A 38 -0.08 -3.23 18.85
C LEU A 38 1.39 -3.65 18.78
N VAL A 39 2.31 -2.68 18.77
CA VAL A 39 3.76 -2.95 18.83
C VAL A 39 4.09 -3.70 20.12
N ARG A 40 3.61 -3.23 21.27
CA ARG A 40 3.82 -3.87 22.59
C ARG A 40 3.21 -5.27 22.66
N ALA A 41 2.06 -5.48 22.02
CA ALA A 41 1.40 -6.79 21.95
C ALA A 41 2.11 -7.77 20.97
N GLY A 42 3.16 -7.32 20.27
CA GLY A 42 3.97 -8.14 19.37
C GLY A 42 3.34 -8.35 17.99
N PHE A 43 2.44 -7.46 17.56
CA PHE A 43 1.91 -7.48 16.20
C PHE A 43 2.97 -6.99 15.21
N SER A 44 2.83 -7.43 13.97
CA SER A 44 3.66 -7.03 12.84
C SER A 44 2.83 -6.28 11.80
N ALA A 45 3.45 -5.29 11.15
CA ALA A 45 2.84 -4.60 10.02
C ALA A 45 3.06 -5.40 8.73
N SER A 46 1.99 -5.54 7.95
CA SER A 46 2.02 -6.08 6.59
C SER A 46 1.30 -5.14 5.63
N ILE A 47 1.58 -5.27 4.34
CA ILE A 47 0.92 -4.50 3.29
C ILE A 47 0.52 -5.41 2.15
N PHE A 48 -0.61 -5.09 1.52
CA PHE A 48 -1.06 -5.72 0.29
C PHE A 48 -1.58 -4.68 -0.69
N ALA A 49 -1.53 -5.00 -1.97
CA ALA A 49 -2.14 -4.17 -3.00
C ALA A 49 -3.64 -4.43 -3.00
N SER A 50 -4.45 -3.37 -3.01
CA SER A 50 -5.89 -3.53 -3.21
C SER A 50 -6.19 -4.02 -4.62
N ASP A 51 -7.25 -4.80 -4.73
CA ASP A 51 -7.83 -5.18 -6.00
C ASP A 51 -8.64 -3.99 -6.56
N PRO A 52 -8.34 -3.49 -7.77
CA PRO A 52 -9.06 -2.36 -8.35
C PRO A 52 -10.55 -2.60 -8.60
N GLU A 53 -10.95 -3.82 -8.93
CA GLU A 53 -12.36 -4.18 -9.20
C GLU A 53 -13.16 -4.23 -7.90
N LEU A 54 -12.57 -4.79 -6.85
CA LEU A 54 -13.25 -4.90 -5.55
C LEU A 54 -13.18 -3.60 -4.72
N HIS A 55 -12.15 -2.78 -4.91
CA HIS A 55 -11.87 -1.64 -4.02
C HIS A 55 -11.87 -0.27 -4.72
N GLY A 56 -12.23 -0.22 -6.01
CA GLY A 56 -12.33 1.04 -6.77
C GLY A 56 -10.99 1.72 -7.06
N GLY A 57 -9.86 1.00 -6.91
CA GLY A 57 -8.54 1.52 -7.24
C GLY A 57 -7.37 0.70 -6.69
N LEU A 58 -6.17 1.05 -7.14
CA LEU A 58 -4.92 0.43 -6.70
C LEU A 58 -4.27 1.25 -5.58
N TRP A 59 -4.23 0.66 -4.39
CA TRP A 59 -3.76 1.28 -3.16
C TRP A 59 -2.88 0.30 -2.39
N TRP A 60 -1.95 0.81 -1.59
CA TRP A 60 -1.32 0.00 -0.54
C TRP A 60 -2.20 0.00 0.69
N ARG A 61 -2.69 -1.18 1.07
CA ARG A 61 -3.50 -1.37 2.28
C ARG A 61 -2.57 -1.83 3.40
N VAL A 62 -2.67 -1.17 4.55
CA VAL A 62 -1.92 -1.52 5.76
C VAL A 62 -2.75 -2.49 6.59
N ASN A 63 -2.09 -3.53 7.10
CA ASN A 63 -2.67 -4.48 8.03
C ASN A 63 -1.71 -4.75 9.20
N TYR A 64 -2.25 -5.11 10.36
CA TYR A 64 -1.49 -5.49 11.53
C TYR A 64 -1.91 -6.90 11.96
N SER A 65 -0.97 -7.83 11.97
CA SER A 65 -1.22 -9.23 12.28
C SER A 65 -0.15 -9.79 13.19
N LYS A 66 -0.52 -10.77 14.02
CA LYS A 66 0.37 -11.53 14.88
C LYS A 66 0.33 -13.00 14.47
#